data_AF-A0AAQ3X911-F1
#
_entry.id   AF-A0AAQ3X911-F1
#
_cell.length_a   1.000
_cell.length_b   1.000
_cell.length_c   1.000
_cell.angle_alpha   90.00
_cell.angle_beta   90.00
_cell.angle_gamma   90.00
#
_symmetry.space_group_name_H-M   'P 1'
#
loop_
_entity.id
_entity.type
_entity.pdbx_description
1 polymer ?
#
loop_
_entity_poly.entity_id
_entity_poly.type
_entity_poly.pdbx_seq_one_letter_code
_entity_poly.pdbx_strand_id
1 'polypeptide(L)'
;MSADDSLQIVQHYIDKGFKATEKLLEGHQTKYATGDDVQLGDVFLEPQIHAAINRFKIDMLKYPILARLHDAYMEIPAFEAALPKNQPDAPSS
;
A
#
# COMPACT_ATOMS: atom_id res chain seq x y z
N MET A 1 17.66 20.38 -2.56
CA MET A 1 16.49 20.05 -1.73
C MET A 1 16.98 19.29 -0.52
N SER A 2 16.48 19.61 0.67
CA SER A 2 16.82 18.84 1.86
C SER A 2 16.16 17.45 1.82
N ALA A 3 16.60 16.54 2.69
CA ALA A 3 15.95 15.23 2.84
C ALA A 3 14.49 15.40 3.28
N ASP A 4 14.21 16.36 4.17
CA ASP A 4 12.88 16.67 4.66
C ASP A 4 11.97 17.24 3.56
N ASP A 5 12.49 18.13 2.71
CA ASP A 5 11.74 18.67 1.56
C ASP A 5 11.34 17.53 0.60
N SER A 6 12.25 16.58 0.39
CA SER A 6 12.01 15.43 -0.50
C SER A 6 10.95 14.50 0.06
N LEU A 7 10.99 14.23 1.38
CA LEU A 7 9.98 13.43 2.07
C LEU A 7 8.59 14.07 2.00
N GLN A 8 8.49 15.38 2.24
CA GLN A 8 7.21 16.10 2.17
C GLN A 8 6.59 16.02 0.78
N ILE A 9 7.38 16.16 -0.28
CA ILE A 9 6.89 16.02 -1.66
C ILE A 9 6.37 14.60 -1.92
N VAL A 10 7.12 13.58 -1.51
CA VAL A 10 6.67 12.18 -1.68
C VAL A 10 5.37 11.94 -0.92
N GLN A 11 5.28 12.38 0.33
CA GLN A 11 4.08 12.24 1.14
C GLN A 11 2.88 12.97 0.52
N HIS A 12 3.08 14.16 -0.05
CA HIS A 12 2.03 14.91 -0.73
C HIS A 12 1.44 14.14 -1.93
N TYR A 13 2.30 13.56 -2.78
CA TYR A 13 1.82 12.82 -3.95
C TYR A 13 1.22 11.47 -3.59
N ILE A 14 1.73 10.80 -2.55
CA ILE A 14 1.10 9.58 -2.01
C ILE A 14 -0.30 9.92 -1.47
N ASP A 15 -0.45 10.99 -0.67
CA ASP A 15 -1.75 11.43 -0.12
C ASP A 15 -2.75 11.70 -1.25
N LYS A 16 -2.33 12.42 -2.29
CA LYS A 16 -3.17 12.69 -3.47
C LYS A 16 -3.63 11.40 -4.16
N GLY A 17 -2.72 10.45 -4.39
CA GLY A 17 -3.04 9.18 -5.03
C GLY A 17 -3.95 8.29 -4.18
N PHE A 18 -3.70 8.23 -2.87
CA PHE A 18 -4.49 7.43 -1.94
C PHE A 18 -5.91 7.98 -1.78
N LYS A 19 -6.09 9.30 -1.72
CA LYS A 19 -7.44 9.91 -1.75
C LYS A 19 -8.22 9.56 -3.01
N ALA A 20 -7.57 9.61 -4.17
CA ALA A 20 -8.22 9.25 -5.43
C ALA A 20 -8.59 7.76 -5.47
N THR A 21 -7.73 6.90 -4.95
CA THR A 21 -7.95 5.45 -4.92
C THR A 21 -9.02 5.06 -3.91
N GLU A 22 -9.01 5.62 -2.70
CA GLU A 22 -10.09 5.47 -1.70
C GLU A 22 -11.45 5.81 -2.31
N LYS A 23 -11.54 6.98 -2.96
CA LYS A 23 -12.78 7.42 -3.61
C LYS A 23 -13.20 6.48 -4.75
N LEU A 24 -12.25 5.91 -5.48
CA LEU A 24 -12.55 4.96 -6.56
C LEU A 24 -13.15 3.65 -6.00
N LEU A 25 -12.68 3.22 -4.84
CA LEU A 25 -13.09 1.97 -4.19
C LEU A 25 -14.31 2.14 -3.27
N GLU A 26 -14.67 3.37 -2.92
CA GLU A 26 -15.81 3.69 -2.08
C GLU A 26 -17.09 3.00 -2.58
N GLY A 27 -17.87 2.43 -1.65
CA GLY A 27 -19.11 1.71 -1.95
C GLY A 27 -18.94 0.27 -2.44
N HIS A 28 -17.72 -0.18 -2.75
CA HIS A 28 -17.47 -1.58 -3.16
C HIS A 28 -17.25 -2.46 -1.92
N GLN A 29 -18.21 -3.33 -1.63
CA GLN A 29 -18.12 -4.32 -0.54
C GLN A 29 -17.52 -5.64 -1.07
N THR A 30 -16.25 -5.59 -1.49
CA THR A 30 -15.54 -6.72 -2.06
C THR A 30 -14.37 -7.16 -1.19
N LYS A 31 -13.98 -8.43 -1.26
CA LYS A 31 -12.89 -8.96 -0.43
C LYS A 31 -11.56 -8.26 -0.73
N TYR A 32 -11.21 -8.11 -2.01
CA TYR A 32 -10.03 -7.42 -2.50
C TYR A 32 -10.42 -6.13 -3.23
N ALA A 33 -9.55 -5.49 -4.01
CA ALA A 33 -9.81 -4.16 -4.56
C ALA A 33 -10.96 -4.13 -5.59
N THR A 34 -11.16 -5.21 -6.36
CA THR A 34 -12.14 -5.22 -7.47
C THR A 34 -13.05 -6.45 -7.48
N GLY A 35 -13.07 -7.24 -6.40
CA GLY A 35 -13.85 -8.48 -6.33
C GLY A 35 -13.35 -9.41 -5.23
N ASP A 36 -13.72 -10.68 -5.35
CA ASP A 36 -13.40 -11.71 -4.35
C ASP A 36 -12.11 -12.48 -4.63
N ASP A 37 -11.52 -12.24 -5.80
CA ASP A 37 -10.23 -12.79 -6.22
C ASP A 37 -9.19 -11.67 -6.37
N VAL A 38 -7.93 -11.99 -6.09
CA VAL A 38 -6.79 -11.09 -6.35
C VAL A 38 -6.67 -10.85 -7.84
N GLN A 39 -6.64 -9.59 -8.24
CA GLN A 39 -6.46 -9.13 -9.61
C GLN A 39 -5.25 -8.20 -9.72
N LEU A 40 -5.01 -7.70 -10.94
CA LEU A 40 -3.88 -6.83 -11.21
C LEU A 40 -3.84 -5.60 -10.30
N GLY A 41 -5.00 -5.01 -9.98
CA GLY A 41 -5.07 -3.85 -9.08
C GLY A 41 -4.43 -4.10 -7.72
N ASP A 42 -4.67 -5.28 -7.14
CA ASP A 42 -4.15 -5.67 -5.83
C ASP A 42 -2.62 -5.82 -5.84
N VAL A 43 -2.07 -6.36 -6.94
CA VAL A 43 -0.63 -6.51 -7.16
C VAL A 43 0.08 -5.15 -7.23
N PHE A 44 -0.60 -4.11 -7.71
CA PHE A 44 -0.06 -2.74 -7.69
C PHE A 44 -0.30 -2.02 -6.36
N LEU A 45 -1.41 -2.31 -5.68
CA LEU A 45 -1.77 -1.63 -4.43
C LEU A 45 -0.91 -2.07 -3.25
N GLU A 46 -0.68 -3.37 -3.06
CA GLU A 46 0.07 -3.84 -1.89
C GLU A 46 1.46 -3.18 -1.79
N PRO A 47 2.32 -3.20 -2.83
CA PRO A 47 3.68 -2.70 -2.67
C PRO A 47 3.71 -1.19 -2.40
N GLN A 48 2.74 -0.47 -2.98
CA GLN A 48 2.57 0.96 -2.76
C GLN A 48 2.12 1.27 -1.33
N ILE A 49 1.16 0.52 -0.77
CA ILE A 49 0.71 0.67 0.61
C ILE A 49 1.83 0.30 1.59
N HIS A 50 2.50 -0.83 1.36
CA HIS A 50 3.62 -1.27 2.20
C HIS A 50 4.75 -0.23 2.23
N ALA A 51 5.11 0.36 1.07
CA ALA A 51 6.11 1.43 1.02
C ALA A 51 5.62 2.71 1.72
N ALA A 52 4.35 3.08 1.57
CA ALA A 52 3.77 4.25 2.23
C ALA A 52 3.88 4.14 3.77
N ILE A 53 3.59 2.97 4.33
CA ILE A 53 3.71 2.69 5.77
C ILE A 53 5.18 2.69 6.20
N ASN A 54 5.99 1.80 5.60
CA ASN A 54 7.31 1.45 6.15
C ASN A 54 8.42 2.43 5.76
N ARG A 55 8.30 3.13 4.62
CA ARG A 55 9.34 4.04 4.13
C ARG A 55 8.97 5.51 4.31
N PHE A 56 7.71 5.84 4.06
CA PHE A 56 7.26 7.24 4.02
C PHE A 56 6.39 7.64 5.21
N LYS A 57 6.16 6.74 6.16
CA LYS A 57 5.46 7.00 7.43
C LYS A 57 4.08 7.65 7.22
N ILE A 58 3.36 7.21 6.19
CA ILE A 58 2.00 7.67 5.92
C ILE A 58 1.06 7.09 6.97
N ASP A 59 0.25 7.96 7.56
CA ASP A 59 -0.84 7.56 8.45
C ASP A 59 -2.00 6.96 7.65
N MET A 60 -2.15 5.64 7.73
CA MET A 60 -3.17 4.89 7.01
C MET A 60 -4.57 5.00 7.62
N LEU A 61 -4.75 5.60 8.81
CA LEU A 61 -6.09 5.87 9.37
C LEU A 61 -6.92 6.81 8.46
N LYS A 62 -6.26 7.55 7.58
CA LYS A 62 -6.88 8.41 6.56
C LYS A 62 -7.45 7.64 5.37
N TYR A 63 -7.08 6.37 5.22
CA TYR A 63 -7.40 5.53 4.05
C TYR A 63 -7.90 4.14 4.53
N PRO A 64 -9.11 4.07 5.09
CA PRO A 64 -9.61 2.86 5.72
C PRO A 64 -9.82 1.67 4.77
N ILE A 65 -10.20 1.90 3.50
CA ILE A 65 -10.33 0.84 2.50
C ILE A 65 -8.95 0.31 2.14
N LEU A 66 -7.97 1.19 1.90
CA LEU A 66 -6.60 0.77 1.59
C LEU A 66 -5.92 0.06 2.76
N ALA A 67 -6.17 0.51 4.00
CA ALA A 67 -5.70 -0.16 5.21
C ALA A 67 -6.28 -1.58 5.32
N ARG A 68 -7.60 -1.72 5.16
CA ARG A 68 -8.28 -3.03 5.13
C ARG A 68 -7.71 -3.96 4.05
N LEU A 69 -7.43 -3.42 2.86
CA LEU A 69 -6.85 -4.18 1.76
C LEU A 69 -5.44 -4.67 2.08
N HIS A 70 -4.59 -3.81 2.67
CA HIS A 70 -3.27 -4.23 3.14
C HIS A 70 -3.36 -5.42 4.11
N ASP A 71 -4.25 -5.35 5.10
CA ASP A 71 -4.45 -6.44 6.05
C ASP A 71 -4.89 -7.72 5.33
N ALA A 72 -5.85 -7.62 4.40
CA ALA A 72 -6.33 -8.77 3.61
C ALA A 72 -5.25 -9.37 2.70
N TYR A 73 -4.32 -8.56 2.17
CA TYR A 73 -3.20 -9.07 1.37
C TYR A 73 -2.16 -9.78 2.23
N MET A 74 -1.92 -9.32 3.46
CA MET A 74 -0.96 -9.95 4.37
C MET A 74 -1.42 -11.31 4.90
N GLU A 75 -2.68 -11.69 4.71
CA GLU A 75 -3.17 -13.05 4.96
C GLU A 75 -2.84 -14.03 3.82
N ILE A 76 -2.35 -13.54 2.68
CA ILE A 76 -2.05 -14.36 1.49
C ILE A 76 -0.54 -14.67 1.44
N PRO A 77 -0.13 -15.95 1.48
CA PRO A 77 1.29 -16.32 1.52
C PRO A 77 2.12 -15.76 0.35
N ALA A 78 1.52 -15.56 -0.82
CA ALA A 78 2.21 -15.00 -1.98
C ALA A 78 2.62 -13.53 -1.79
N PHE A 79 1.79 -12.71 -1.14
CA PHE A 79 2.15 -11.32 -0.84
C PHE A 79 3.19 -11.25 0.28
N GLU A 80 3.05 -12.07 1.32
CA GLU A 80 4.05 -12.15 2.40
C GLU A 80 5.43 -12.58 1.85
N ALA A 81 5.49 -13.61 1.02
CA ALA A 81 6.73 -14.05 0.37
C ALA A 81 7.35 -12.98 -0.53
N ALA A 82 6.53 -12.11 -1.13
CA ALA A 82 6.98 -11.02 -2.00
C ALA A 82 7.47 -9.76 -1.25
N LEU A 83 7.35 -9.71 0.09
CA LEU A 83 7.81 -8.55 0.87
C LEU A 83 9.31 -8.28 0.62
N PRO A 84 9.74 -7.00 0.57
CA PRO A 84 11.14 -6.65 0.30
C PRO A 84 12.15 -7.31 1.25
N LYS A 85 11.78 -7.48 2.52
CA LYS A 85 12.64 -8.13 3.54
C LYS A 85 12.88 -9.62 3.31
N ASN A 86 12.04 -10.27 2.49
CA ASN A 86 12.10 -11.70 2.21
C ASN A 86 12.85 -12.00 0.91
N GLN A 87 13.38 -10.97 0.22
CA GLN A 87 14.10 -11.15 -1.03
C GLN A 87 15.58 -11.50 -0.80
N PRO A 88 16.23 -12.23 -1.72
CA PRO A 88 17.63 -12.67 -1.55
C PRO A 88 18.65 -11.54 -1.38
N ASP A 89 18.33 -10.35 -1.90
CA ASP A 89 19.15 -9.15 -1.85
C ASP A 89 18.75 -8.19 -0.72
N ALA A 90 17.81 -8.58 0.13
CA ALA A 90 17.42 -7.80 1.29
C ALA A 90 18.65 -7.54 2.21
N PRO A 91 18.85 -6.31 2.71
CA PRO A 91 19.91 -6.02 3.65
C PRO A 91 19.82 -6.95 4.87
N SER A 92 20.95 -7.53 5.27
CA SER A 92 21.03 -8.29 6.52
C SER A 92 20.67 -7.35 7.68
N SER A 93 19.82 -7.83 8.60
CA SER A 93 19.35 -7.07 9.76
C SER A 93 20.47 -6.67 10.71
#